data_AF-A0A1H2X912-F1
#
_entry.id   AF-A0A1H2X912-F1
#
_cell.length_a   1.000
_cell.length_b   1.000
_cell.length_c   1.000
_cell.angle_alpha   90.00
_cell.angle_beta   90.00
_cell.angle_gamma   90.00
#
_symmetry.space_group_name_H-M   'P 1'
#
loop_
_entity.id
_entity.type
_entity.pdbx_description
1 polymer ?
#
loop_
_entity_poly.entity_id
_entity_poly.type
_entity_poly.pdbx_seq_one_letter_code
_entity_poly.pdbx_strand_id
1 'polypeptide(L)'
;MSAIGRRINLGLVLFVVLSMVGTGGTTVLYQDSASELRSQNQELRQQNAELRDNLDTTRNELESTRSRVSELEDQLETRSEDVDQVATNLNQTEEQLNATESQLAETRQSLRESEDRVEELEGTVDDLQDERDTLENEVDDLESTIDDLESENEELEDKREELEDQVSDLQDDIDSLESRISTLESDIEDLEDENQELRDDIETLCSQPENTDKPTCGDY
;
A
#
# COMPACT_ATOMS: atom_id res chain seq x y z
N MET A 1 54.63 146.88 -59.70
CA MET A 1 54.29 146.08 -60.90
C MET A 1 53.25 145.03 -60.49
N SER A 2 52.05 145.10 -61.10
CA SER A 2 51.00 144.07 -61.27
C SER A 2 50.59 143.18 -60.07
N ALA A 3 49.39 143.35 -59.49
CA ALA A 3 48.16 142.61 -59.82
C ALA A 3 48.29 141.08 -59.62
N ILE A 4 47.57 140.41 -58.70
CA ILE A 4 46.12 140.19 -58.72
C ILE A 4 45.67 139.80 -57.30
N GLY A 5 44.63 140.47 -56.79
CA GLY A 5 43.91 140.04 -55.60
C GLY A 5 42.97 138.87 -55.88
N ARG A 6 42.83 137.97 -54.91
CA ARG A 6 41.66 137.09 -54.80
C ARG A 6 41.26 137.05 -53.33
N ARG A 7 40.13 137.67 -53.00
CA ARG A 7 39.53 137.62 -51.66
C ARG A 7 39.23 136.16 -51.35
N ILE A 8 39.88 135.62 -50.32
CA ILE A 8 39.42 134.36 -49.71
C ILE A 8 38.03 134.68 -49.17
N ASN A 9 37.01 134.14 -49.81
CA ASN A 9 35.64 134.28 -49.34
C ASN A 9 35.53 133.43 -48.08
N LEU A 10 35.64 134.07 -46.91
CA LEU A 10 35.58 133.44 -45.59
C LEU A 10 34.33 132.54 -45.46
N GLY A 11 33.23 132.90 -46.12
CA GLY A 11 32.04 132.07 -46.20
C GLY A 11 32.27 130.72 -46.90
N LEU A 12 33.13 130.66 -47.91
CA LEU A 12 33.44 129.42 -48.64
C LEU A 12 34.36 128.50 -47.82
N VAL A 13 35.33 129.04 -47.10
CA VAL A 13 36.19 128.24 -46.19
C VAL A 13 35.38 127.71 -45.02
N LEU A 14 34.52 128.55 -44.44
CA LEU A 14 33.67 128.16 -43.32
C LEU A 14 32.60 127.15 -43.76
N PHE A 15 32.05 127.27 -44.98
CA PHE A 15 31.14 126.27 -45.55
C PHE A 15 31.85 124.95 -45.89
N VAL A 16 33.10 124.97 -46.37
CA VAL A 16 33.88 123.74 -46.60
C VAL A 16 34.24 123.06 -45.28
N VAL A 17 34.58 123.82 -44.23
CA VAL A 17 34.87 123.25 -42.89
C VAL A 17 33.59 122.75 -42.21
N LEU A 18 32.47 123.48 -42.27
CA LEU A 18 31.18 123.00 -41.75
C LEU A 18 30.62 121.84 -42.56
N SER A 19 30.89 121.79 -43.87
CA SER A 19 30.53 120.66 -44.71
C SER A 19 31.48 119.48 -44.47
N MET A 20 32.78 119.67 -44.23
CA MET A 20 33.71 118.60 -43.82
C MET A 20 33.45 118.08 -42.40
N VAL A 21 33.05 118.96 -41.47
CA VAL A 21 32.69 118.59 -40.09
C VAL A 21 31.27 118.00 -40.04
N GLY A 22 30.34 118.49 -40.87
CA GLY A 22 28.99 117.95 -41.00
C GLY A 22 28.95 116.61 -41.73
N THR A 23 29.72 116.45 -42.82
CA THR A 23 29.90 115.16 -43.50
C THR A 23 30.76 114.21 -42.68
N GLY A 24 31.80 114.70 -41.98
CA GLY A 24 32.64 113.91 -41.06
C GLY A 24 31.92 113.45 -39.80
N GLY A 25 31.14 114.31 -39.16
CA GLY A 25 30.37 113.97 -37.96
C GLY A 25 29.20 113.01 -38.24
N THR A 26 28.53 113.16 -39.38
CA THR A 26 27.51 112.19 -39.80
C THR A 26 28.14 110.86 -40.24
N THR A 27 29.25 110.86 -40.98
CA THR A 27 29.93 109.59 -41.31
C THR A 27 30.43 108.85 -40.08
N VAL A 28 30.94 109.53 -39.05
CA VAL A 28 31.36 108.87 -37.80
C VAL A 28 30.18 108.28 -37.03
N LEU A 29 29.04 108.99 -36.92
CA LEU A 29 27.84 108.44 -36.29
C LEU A 29 27.21 107.30 -37.11
N TYR A 30 27.16 107.41 -38.44
CA TYR A 30 26.73 106.32 -39.31
C TYR A 30 27.70 105.15 -39.29
N GLN A 31 29.00 105.39 -39.09
CA GLN A 31 30.02 104.35 -39.00
C GLN A 31 29.91 103.60 -37.68
N ASP A 32 29.59 104.29 -36.59
CA ASP A 32 29.31 103.70 -35.27
C ASP A 32 28.00 102.90 -35.31
N SER A 33 26.90 103.48 -35.78
CA SER A 33 25.63 102.78 -35.96
C SER A 33 25.71 101.62 -36.97
N ALA A 34 26.50 101.76 -38.04
CA ALA A 34 26.74 100.65 -38.97
C ALA A 34 27.71 99.60 -38.40
N SER A 35 28.60 99.97 -37.49
CA SER A 35 29.45 99.03 -36.77
C SER A 35 28.64 98.23 -35.75
N GLU A 36 27.78 98.90 -34.99
CA GLU A 36 26.87 98.28 -34.03
C GLU A 36 25.83 97.40 -34.73
N LEU A 37 25.23 97.84 -35.84
CA LEU A 37 24.33 97.03 -36.65
C LEU A 37 25.02 95.83 -37.30
N ARG A 38 26.30 95.96 -37.68
CA ARG A 38 27.13 94.84 -38.15
C ARG A 38 27.42 93.85 -37.02
N SER A 39 27.74 94.34 -35.83
CA SER A 39 27.96 93.52 -34.62
C SER A 39 26.70 92.74 -34.26
N GLN A 40 25.54 93.40 -34.20
CA GLN A 40 24.25 92.75 -33.97
C GLN A 40 23.91 91.75 -35.08
N ASN A 41 24.21 92.04 -36.35
CA ASN A 41 24.02 91.06 -37.44
C ASN A 41 24.94 89.85 -37.29
N GLN A 42 26.17 90.04 -36.84
CA GLN A 42 27.13 88.96 -36.62
C GLN A 42 26.68 88.10 -35.44
N GLU A 43 26.23 88.71 -34.35
CA GLU A 43 25.66 88.03 -33.18
C GLU A 43 24.39 87.27 -33.53
N LEU A 44 23.45 87.88 -34.25
CA LEU A 44 22.25 87.20 -34.75
C LEU A 44 22.58 86.04 -35.69
N ARG A 45 23.63 86.15 -36.51
CA ARG A 45 24.09 85.03 -37.36
C ARG A 45 24.67 83.89 -36.51
N GLN A 46 25.42 84.22 -35.46
CA GLN A 46 25.97 83.24 -34.53
C GLN A 46 24.85 82.53 -33.77
N GLN A 47 23.90 83.28 -33.21
CA GLN A 47 22.71 82.72 -32.56
C GLN A 47 21.88 81.86 -33.52
N ASN A 48 21.70 82.27 -34.78
CA ASN A 48 21.02 81.45 -35.79
C ASN A 48 21.78 80.17 -36.13
N ALA A 49 23.12 80.19 -36.13
CA ALA A 49 23.92 79.00 -36.35
C ALA A 49 23.82 78.03 -35.16
N GLU A 50 23.91 78.55 -33.93
CA GLU A 50 23.77 77.78 -32.69
C GLU A 50 22.35 77.20 -32.54
N LEU A 51 21.31 77.97 -32.84
CA LEU A 51 19.93 77.47 -32.84
C LEU A 51 19.72 76.36 -33.87
N ARG A 52 20.37 76.41 -35.04
CA ARG A 52 20.30 75.34 -36.04
C ARG A 52 21.00 74.08 -35.54
N ASP A 53 22.17 74.21 -34.93
CA ASP A 53 22.92 73.10 -34.36
C ASP A 53 22.16 72.42 -33.21
N ASN A 54 21.56 73.22 -32.32
CA ASN A 54 20.68 72.73 -31.26
C ASN A 54 19.43 72.04 -31.82
N LEU A 55 18.82 72.59 -32.87
CA LEU A 55 17.66 72.03 -33.53
C LEU A 55 17.98 70.68 -34.21
N ASP A 56 19.14 70.56 -34.85
CA ASP A 56 19.61 69.32 -35.46
C ASP A 56 19.98 68.28 -34.40
N THR A 57 20.63 68.69 -33.32
CA THR A 57 20.89 67.81 -32.15
C THR A 57 19.59 67.29 -31.55
N THR A 58 18.64 68.18 -31.27
CA THR A 58 17.32 67.80 -30.72
C THR A 58 16.55 66.87 -31.65
N ARG A 59 16.66 67.06 -32.98
CA ARG A 59 16.06 66.15 -33.96
C ARG A 59 16.65 64.74 -33.90
N ASN A 60 17.98 64.65 -33.83
CA ASN A 60 18.67 63.37 -33.73
C ASN A 60 18.33 62.65 -32.42
N GLU A 61 18.25 63.39 -31.30
CA GLU A 61 17.81 62.85 -30.01
C GLU A 61 16.35 62.37 -30.05
N LEU A 62 15.46 63.13 -30.70
CA LEU A 62 14.07 62.76 -30.88
C LEU A 62 13.91 61.49 -31.73
N GLU A 63 14.68 61.38 -32.81
CA GLU A 63 14.71 60.17 -33.65
C GLU A 63 15.22 58.96 -32.85
N SER A 64 16.34 59.11 -32.14
CA SER A 64 16.87 58.05 -31.26
C SER A 64 15.87 57.64 -30.19
N THR A 65 15.19 58.60 -29.57
CA THR A 65 14.16 58.33 -28.55
C THR A 65 12.96 57.60 -29.14
N ARG A 66 12.51 57.97 -30.34
CA ARG A 66 11.42 57.26 -31.04
C ARG A 66 11.78 55.81 -31.34
N SER A 67 13.01 55.56 -31.82
CA SER A 67 13.48 54.19 -32.04
C SER A 67 13.53 53.37 -30.75
N ARG A 68 13.95 53.99 -29.64
CA ARG A 68 13.94 53.34 -28.31
C ARG A 68 12.53 53.05 -27.80
N VAL A 69 11.56 53.93 -28.07
CA VAL A 69 10.16 53.70 -27.70
C VAL A 69 9.61 52.50 -28.47
N SER A 70 9.81 52.45 -29.79
CA SER A 70 9.38 51.32 -30.61
C SER A 70 9.97 49.99 -30.12
N GLU A 71 11.27 49.95 -29.84
CA GLU A 71 11.93 48.75 -29.31
C GLU A 71 11.36 48.33 -27.94
N LEU A 72 11.07 49.30 -27.06
CA LEU A 72 10.46 49.01 -25.76
C LEU A 72 9.01 48.53 -25.88
N GLU A 73 8.26 49.02 -26.87
CA GLU A 73 6.91 48.55 -27.18
C GLU A 73 6.95 47.09 -27.65
N ASP A 74 7.85 46.73 -28.56
CA ASP A 74 8.02 45.35 -29.05
C ASP A 74 8.45 44.40 -27.91
N GLN A 75 9.35 44.85 -27.04
CA GLN A 75 9.76 44.09 -25.86
C GLN A 75 8.62 43.92 -24.85
N LEU A 76 7.79 44.96 -24.65
CA LEU A 76 6.64 44.89 -23.74
C LEU A 76 5.60 43.88 -24.26
N GLU A 77 5.34 43.88 -25.57
CA GLU A 77 4.43 42.93 -26.20
C GLU A 77 4.94 41.49 -26.02
N THR A 78 6.21 41.23 -26.36
CA THR A 78 6.85 39.92 -26.16
C THR A 78 6.79 39.47 -24.70
N ARG A 79 7.05 40.37 -23.74
CA ARG A 79 6.97 40.05 -22.32
C ARG A 79 5.56 39.81 -21.83
N SER A 80 4.56 40.47 -22.41
CA SER A 80 3.16 40.18 -22.11
C SER A 80 2.80 38.76 -22.55
N GLU A 81 3.21 38.36 -23.76
CA GLU A 81 2.98 37.01 -24.27
C GLU A 81 3.69 35.94 -23.42
N ASP A 82 4.95 36.19 -23.02
CA ASP A 82 5.70 35.32 -22.11
C ASP A 82 4.93 35.12 -20.77
N VAL A 83 4.39 36.22 -20.20
CA VAL A 83 3.64 36.18 -18.94
C VAL A 83 2.37 35.35 -19.08
N ASP A 84 1.61 35.52 -20.16
CA ASP A 84 0.39 34.75 -20.42
C ASP A 84 0.69 33.25 -20.60
N GLN A 85 1.79 32.93 -21.29
CA GLN A 85 2.23 31.54 -21.46
C GLN A 85 2.67 30.91 -20.13
N VAL A 86 3.42 31.63 -19.30
CA VAL A 86 3.82 31.16 -17.97
C VAL A 86 2.61 30.98 -17.07
N ALA A 87 1.64 31.90 -17.09
CA ALA A 87 0.41 31.79 -16.31
C ALA A 87 -0.40 30.55 -16.71
N THR A 88 -0.48 30.26 -18.01
CA THR A 88 -1.14 29.04 -18.53
C THR A 88 -0.44 27.77 -18.06
N ASN A 89 0.90 27.73 -18.17
CA ASN A 89 1.68 26.58 -17.73
C ASN A 89 1.61 26.35 -16.21
N LEU A 90 1.59 27.44 -15.43
CA LEU A 90 1.43 27.38 -13.99
C LEU A 90 0.09 26.74 -13.62
N ASN A 91 -1.00 27.19 -14.23
CA ASN A 91 -2.34 26.64 -13.98
C ASN A 91 -2.40 25.14 -14.33
N GLN A 92 -1.86 24.73 -15.48
CA GLN A 92 -1.78 23.31 -15.85
C GLN A 92 -0.96 22.48 -14.85
N THR A 93 0.14 23.04 -14.34
CA THR A 93 0.98 22.37 -13.35
C THR A 93 0.25 22.24 -12.01
N GLU A 94 -0.50 23.26 -11.60
CA GLU A 94 -1.34 23.22 -10.39
C GLU A 94 -2.45 22.16 -10.51
N GLU A 95 -3.10 22.05 -11.66
CA GLU A 95 -4.10 20.99 -11.92
C GLU A 95 -3.47 19.59 -11.86
N GLN A 96 -2.31 19.40 -12.48
CA GLN A 96 -1.57 18.13 -12.43
C GLN A 96 -1.12 17.78 -11.01
N LEU A 97 -0.68 18.77 -10.23
CA LEU A 97 -0.28 18.59 -8.84
C LEU A 97 -1.47 18.09 -8.00
N ASN A 98 -2.62 18.76 -8.10
CA ASN A 98 -3.84 18.37 -7.37
C ASN A 98 -4.32 16.95 -7.75
N ALA A 99 -4.25 16.61 -9.05
CA ALA A 99 -4.59 15.27 -9.52
C ALA A 99 -3.64 14.20 -8.94
N THR A 100 -2.33 14.50 -8.96
CA THR A 100 -1.31 13.59 -8.42
C THR A 100 -1.45 13.42 -6.90
N GLU A 101 -1.73 14.50 -6.17
CA GLU A 101 -1.98 14.45 -4.73
C GLU A 101 -3.20 13.59 -4.38
N SER A 102 -4.26 13.69 -5.19
CA SER A 102 -5.47 12.87 -5.03
C SER A 102 -5.18 11.39 -5.27
N GLN A 103 -4.48 11.05 -6.36
CA GLN A 103 -4.06 9.68 -6.66
C GLN A 103 -3.14 9.09 -5.58
N LEU A 104 -2.25 9.92 -5.03
CA LEU A 104 -1.36 9.52 -3.94
C LEU A 104 -2.13 9.24 -2.65
N ALA A 105 -3.16 10.02 -2.35
CA ALA A 105 -4.04 9.77 -1.21
C ALA A 105 -4.81 8.46 -1.36
N GLU A 106 -5.39 8.21 -2.54
CA GLU A 106 -6.10 6.96 -2.87
C GLU A 106 -5.17 5.76 -2.78
N THR A 107 -3.99 5.83 -3.39
CA THR A 107 -2.99 4.74 -3.36
C THR A 107 -2.55 4.43 -1.93
N ARG A 108 -2.35 5.45 -1.08
CA ARG A 108 -2.02 5.26 0.34
C ARG A 108 -3.15 4.61 1.12
N GLN A 109 -4.40 4.92 0.78
CA GLN A 109 -5.55 4.27 1.41
C GLN A 109 -5.60 2.79 1.01
N SER A 110 -5.52 2.47 -0.29
CA SER A 110 -5.52 1.09 -0.76
C SER A 110 -4.35 0.28 -0.23
N LEU A 111 -3.18 0.90 -0.04
CA LEU A 111 -2.03 0.26 0.61
C LEU A 111 -2.37 -0.17 2.05
N ARG A 112 -2.93 0.74 2.86
CA ARG A 112 -3.32 0.41 4.25
C ARG A 112 -4.37 -0.68 4.30
N GLU A 113 -5.40 -0.61 3.45
CA GLU A 113 -6.43 -1.65 3.37
C GLU A 113 -5.83 -3.02 2.97
N SER A 114 -4.77 -3.01 2.16
CA SER A 114 -4.06 -4.23 1.77
C SER A 114 -3.17 -4.76 2.91
N GLU A 115 -2.51 -3.87 3.66
CA GLU A 115 -1.72 -4.21 4.86
C GLU A 115 -2.63 -4.83 5.94
N ASP A 116 -3.76 -4.20 6.26
CA ASP A 116 -4.74 -4.72 7.23
C ASP A 116 -5.25 -6.12 6.83
N ARG A 117 -5.50 -6.33 5.53
CA ARG A 117 -5.94 -7.63 5.01
C ARG A 117 -4.85 -8.70 5.06
N VAL A 118 -3.58 -8.32 4.92
CA VAL A 118 -2.47 -9.25 5.09
C VAL A 118 -2.39 -9.69 6.55
N GLU A 119 -2.48 -8.76 7.50
CA GLU A 119 -2.47 -9.09 8.94
C GLU A 119 -3.64 -10.02 9.33
N GLU A 120 -4.84 -9.78 8.80
CA GLU A 120 -6.02 -10.66 9.01
C GLU A 120 -5.78 -12.07 8.45
N LEU A 121 -5.21 -12.18 7.25
CA LEU A 121 -4.91 -13.46 6.62
C LEU A 121 -3.79 -14.22 7.35
N GLU A 122 -2.77 -13.52 7.85
CA GLU A 122 -1.72 -14.12 8.67
C GLU A 122 -2.32 -14.71 9.96
N GLY A 123 -3.19 -13.98 10.66
CA GLY A 123 -3.90 -14.51 11.83
C GLY A 123 -4.77 -15.73 11.51
N THR A 124 -5.47 -15.71 10.37
CA THR A 124 -6.27 -16.86 9.93
C THR A 124 -5.40 -18.08 9.63
N VAL A 125 -4.20 -17.89 9.07
CA VAL A 125 -3.25 -18.98 8.80
C VAL A 125 -2.75 -19.59 10.10
N ASP A 126 -2.40 -18.77 11.08
CA ASP A 126 -1.95 -19.24 12.41
C ASP A 126 -3.06 -20.05 13.10
N ASP A 127 -4.30 -19.55 13.11
CA ASP A 127 -5.46 -20.26 13.70
C ASP A 127 -5.69 -21.62 13.01
N LEU A 128 -5.59 -21.68 11.68
CA LEU A 128 -5.75 -22.93 10.93
C LEU A 128 -4.60 -23.92 11.16
N GLN A 129 -3.38 -23.43 11.41
CA GLN A 129 -2.24 -24.27 11.77
C GLN A 129 -2.45 -24.91 13.15
N ASP A 130 -2.91 -24.13 14.14
CA ASP A 130 -3.23 -24.62 15.48
C ASP A 130 -4.39 -25.64 15.45
N GLU A 131 -5.44 -25.40 14.66
CA GLU A 131 -6.53 -26.36 14.45
C GLU A 131 -6.04 -27.66 13.82
N ARG A 132 -5.17 -27.54 12.80
CA ARG A 132 -4.56 -28.70 12.14
C ARG A 132 -3.73 -29.53 13.11
N ASP A 133 -2.87 -28.91 13.90
CA ASP A 133 -2.04 -29.59 14.89
C ASP A 133 -2.92 -30.29 15.96
N THR A 134 -4.03 -29.66 16.36
CA THR A 134 -5.00 -30.26 17.28
C THR A 134 -5.65 -31.51 16.69
N LEU A 135 -6.10 -31.44 15.44
CA LEU A 135 -6.72 -32.58 14.75
C LEU A 135 -5.72 -33.72 14.50
N GLU A 136 -4.45 -33.42 14.19
CA GLU A 136 -3.40 -34.43 14.08
C GLU A 136 -3.23 -35.20 15.40
N ASN A 137 -3.18 -34.50 16.54
CA ASN A 137 -3.10 -35.17 17.85
C ASN A 137 -4.37 -36.00 18.16
N GLU A 138 -5.57 -35.52 17.80
CA GLU A 138 -6.81 -36.29 18.01
C GLU A 138 -6.83 -37.57 17.17
N VAL A 139 -6.29 -37.51 15.94
CA VAL A 139 -6.12 -38.71 15.09
C VAL A 139 -5.17 -39.71 15.74
N ASP A 140 -4.00 -39.27 16.21
CA ASP A 140 -3.03 -40.14 16.87
C ASP A 140 -3.61 -40.81 18.13
N ASP A 141 -4.38 -40.06 18.94
CA ASP A 141 -5.06 -40.59 20.13
C ASP A 141 -6.14 -41.62 19.77
N LEU A 142 -6.89 -41.39 18.69
CA LEU A 142 -7.90 -42.32 18.19
C LEU A 142 -7.26 -43.60 17.61
N GLU A 143 -6.14 -43.49 16.90
CA GLU A 143 -5.38 -44.64 16.40
C GLU A 143 -4.89 -45.50 17.57
N SER A 144 -4.31 -44.89 18.62
CA SER A 144 -3.92 -45.63 19.83
C SER A 144 -5.11 -46.31 20.52
N THR A 145 -6.27 -45.66 20.55
CA THR A 145 -7.50 -46.24 21.13
C THR A 145 -7.99 -47.44 20.32
N ILE A 146 -7.85 -47.39 18.99
CA ILE A 146 -8.18 -48.52 18.11
C ILE A 146 -7.26 -49.71 18.41
N ASP A 147 -5.95 -49.49 18.47
CA ASP A 147 -4.97 -50.55 18.76
C ASP A 147 -5.24 -51.23 20.12
N ASP A 148 -5.57 -50.44 21.14
CA ASP A 148 -5.94 -50.95 22.47
C ASP A 148 -7.23 -51.80 22.42
N LEU A 149 -8.26 -51.34 21.69
CA LEU A 149 -9.52 -52.06 21.55
C LEU A 149 -9.39 -53.34 20.71
N GLU A 150 -8.53 -53.34 19.69
CA GLU A 150 -8.21 -54.55 18.91
C GLU A 150 -7.53 -55.59 19.81
N SER A 151 -6.57 -55.17 20.63
CA SER A 151 -5.90 -56.04 21.60
C SER A 151 -6.88 -56.62 22.64
N GLU A 152 -7.77 -55.79 23.20
CA GLU A 152 -8.81 -56.26 24.12
C GLU A 152 -9.78 -57.25 23.44
N ASN A 153 -10.07 -57.05 22.14
CA ASN A 153 -10.91 -57.97 21.39
C ASN A 153 -10.27 -59.35 21.26
N GLU A 154 -8.99 -59.40 20.88
CA GLU A 154 -8.23 -60.65 20.78
C GLU A 154 -8.21 -61.40 22.13
N GLU A 155 -7.96 -60.70 23.24
CA GLU A 155 -7.99 -61.31 24.58
C GLU A 155 -9.37 -61.89 24.94
N LEU A 156 -10.45 -61.19 24.58
CA LEU A 156 -11.82 -61.66 24.80
C LEU A 156 -12.19 -62.86 23.91
N GLU A 157 -11.68 -62.90 22.67
CA GLU A 157 -11.86 -64.04 21.78
C GLU A 157 -11.15 -65.29 22.30
N ASP A 158 -9.90 -65.16 22.72
CA ASP A 158 -9.13 -66.24 23.37
C ASP A 158 -9.86 -66.74 24.62
N LYS A 159 -10.38 -65.81 25.44
CA LYS A 159 -11.12 -66.19 26.65
C LYS A 159 -12.43 -66.91 26.35
N ARG A 160 -13.11 -66.54 25.25
CA ARG A 160 -14.32 -67.22 24.79
C ARG A 160 -13.99 -68.66 24.39
N GLU A 161 -12.94 -68.87 23.61
CA GLU A 161 -12.51 -70.22 23.18
C GLU A 161 -12.16 -71.10 24.39
N GLU A 162 -11.41 -70.57 25.36
CA GLU A 162 -11.07 -71.31 26.59
C GLU A 162 -12.33 -71.71 27.40
N LEU A 163 -13.36 -70.86 27.41
CA LEU A 163 -14.63 -71.17 28.09
C LEU A 163 -15.48 -72.17 27.30
N GLU A 164 -15.45 -72.11 25.96
CA GLU A 164 -16.12 -73.08 25.10
C GLU A 164 -15.53 -74.48 25.29
N ASP A 165 -14.20 -74.60 25.35
CA ASP A 165 -13.50 -75.85 25.66
C ASP A 165 -13.87 -76.40 27.05
N GLN A 166 -13.86 -75.55 28.08
CA GLN A 166 -14.28 -75.94 29.43
C GLN A 166 -15.72 -76.44 29.49
N VAL A 167 -16.62 -75.84 28.71
CA VAL A 167 -18.01 -76.31 28.61
C VAL A 167 -18.08 -77.68 27.95
N SER A 168 -17.29 -77.93 26.90
CA SER A 168 -17.21 -79.24 26.25
C SER A 168 -16.69 -80.31 27.20
N ASP A 169 -15.59 -80.05 27.92
CA ASP A 169 -15.01 -80.99 28.89
C ASP A 169 -16.03 -81.34 30.00
N LEU A 170 -16.76 -80.33 30.52
CA LEU A 170 -17.80 -80.55 31.51
C LEU A 170 -18.98 -81.38 30.98
N GLN A 171 -19.32 -81.25 29.70
CA GLN A 171 -20.36 -82.07 29.06
C GLN A 171 -19.91 -83.53 28.96
N ASP A 172 -18.66 -83.79 28.55
CA ASP A 172 -18.10 -85.15 28.52
C ASP A 172 -18.05 -85.79 29.91
N ASP A 173 -17.70 -85.01 30.94
CA ASP A 173 -17.72 -85.46 32.33
C ASP A 173 -19.14 -85.81 32.81
N ILE A 174 -20.15 -85.03 32.42
CA ILE A 174 -21.57 -85.31 32.71
C ILE A 174 -21.98 -86.64 32.06
N ASP A 175 -21.74 -86.83 30.76
CA ASP A 175 -22.12 -88.04 30.02
C ASP A 175 -21.45 -89.30 30.63
N SER A 176 -20.20 -89.17 31.06
CA SER A 176 -19.45 -90.22 31.77
C SER A 176 -20.06 -90.56 33.14
N LEU A 177 -20.43 -89.54 33.92
CA LEU A 177 -21.10 -89.72 35.20
C LEU A 177 -22.49 -90.35 35.05
N GLU A 178 -23.28 -89.93 34.05
CA GLU A 178 -24.58 -90.51 33.74
C GLU A 178 -24.45 -92.00 33.36
N SER A 179 -23.46 -92.36 32.54
CA SER A 179 -23.18 -93.75 32.17
C SER A 179 -22.80 -94.61 33.39
N ARG A 180 -22.01 -94.06 34.32
CA ARG A 180 -21.65 -94.72 35.58
C ARG A 180 -22.85 -94.90 36.50
N ILE A 181 -23.74 -93.91 36.58
CA ILE A 181 -24.99 -94.00 37.33
C ILE A 181 -25.83 -95.15 36.78
N SER A 182 -26.03 -95.22 35.47
CA SER A 182 -26.80 -96.29 34.83
C SER A 182 -26.20 -97.69 35.07
N THR A 183 -24.87 -97.81 35.07
CA THR A 183 -24.19 -99.08 35.41
C THR A 183 -24.43 -99.47 36.87
N LEU A 184 -24.28 -98.51 37.80
CA LEU A 184 -24.51 -98.75 39.22
C LEU A 184 -25.98 -99.08 39.52
N GLU A 185 -26.92 -98.49 38.80
CA GLU A 185 -28.35 -98.83 38.89
C GLU A 185 -28.59 -100.28 38.45
N SER A 186 -27.99 -100.72 37.34
CA SER A 186 -28.06 -102.12 36.90
C SER A 186 -27.42 -103.09 37.89
N ASP A 187 -26.25 -102.75 38.43
CA ASP A 187 -25.57 -103.57 39.46
C ASP A 187 -26.44 -103.70 40.73
N ILE A 188 -27.16 -102.65 41.10
CA ILE A 188 -28.11 -102.67 42.22
C ILE A 188 -29.26 -103.62 41.93
N GLU A 189 -29.88 -103.55 40.74
CA GLU A 189 -30.96 -104.47 40.33
C GLU A 189 -30.50 -105.93 40.37
N ASP A 190 -29.32 -106.24 39.80
CA ASP A 190 -28.75 -107.59 39.80
C ASP A 190 -28.50 -108.10 41.24
N LEU A 191 -27.97 -107.24 42.12
CA LEU A 191 -27.73 -107.59 43.53
C LEU A 191 -29.04 -107.77 44.32
N GLU A 192 -30.08 -107.01 43.99
CA GLU A 192 -31.41 -107.18 44.59
C GLU A 192 -32.04 -108.51 44.18
N ASP A 193 -31.94 -108.88 42.91
CA ASP A 193 -32.40 -110.16 42.38
C ASP A 193 -31.63 -111.35 43.00
N GLU A 194 -30.30 -111.28 43.08
CA GLU A 194 -29.48 -112.31 43.76
C GLU A 194 -29.85 -112.41 45.25
N ASN A 195 -30.10 -111.28 45.92
CA ASN A 195 -30.57 -111.30 47.32
C ASN A 195 -31.92 -112.02 47.45
N GLN A 196 -32.83 -111.80 46.50
CA GLN A 196 -34.14 -112.45 46.50
C GLN A 196 -34.02 -113.95 46.24
N GLU A 197 -33.21 -114.37 45.26
CA GLU A 197 -32.95 -115.78 44.99
C GLU A 197 -32.34 -116.49 46.21
N LEU A 198 -31.34 -115.87 46.85
CA LEU A 198 -30.74 -116.40 48.08
C LEU A 198 -31.75 -116.51 49.22
N ARG A 199 -32.69 -115.57 49.35
CA ARG A 199 -33.78 -115.65 50.34
C ARG A 199 -34.72 -116.81 50.04
N ASP A 200 -35.13 -116.96 48.79
CA ASP A 200 -36.01 -118.05 48.34
C ASP A 200 -35.35 -119.43 48.53
N ASP A 201 -34.04 -119.53 48.27
CA ASP A 201 -33.24 -120.73 48.52
C ASP A 201 -33.15 -121.06 50.02
N ILE A 202 -32.95 -120.06 50.88
CA ILE A 202 -32.98 -120.22 52.34
C ILE A 202 -34.35 -120.72 52.79
N GLU A 203 -35.44 -120.11 52.32
CA GLU A 203 -36.82 -120.53 52.63
C GLU A 203 -37.04 -121.99 52.22
N THR A 204 -36.62 -122.34 51.00
CA THR A 204 -36.71 -123.71 50.47
C THR A 204 -35.92 -124.70 51.33
N LEU A 205 -34.66 -124.40 51.69
CA LEU A 205 -33.83 -125.26 52.54
C LEU A 205 -34.39 -125.42 53.96
N CYS A 206 -34.99 -124.37 54.52
CA CYS A 206 -35.62 -124.41 55.84
C CYS A 206 -36.94 -125.20 55.85
N SER A 207 -37.64 -125.29 54.72
CA SER A 207 -38.84 -126.12 54.57
C SER A 207 -38.56 -127.64 54.51
N GLN A 208 -37.30 -128.04 54.29
CA GLN A 208 -36.92 -129.46 54.23
C GLN A 208 -36.96 -130.13 55.62
N PRO A 209 -37.51 -131.36 55.73
CA PRO A 209 -37.80 -132.01 57.02
C PRO A 209 -36.55 -132.35 57.86
N GLU A 210 -35.36 -132.32 57.27
CA GLU A 210 -34.08 -132.55 57.94
C GLU A 210 -33.54 -131.28 58.65
N ASN A 211 -34.13 -130.12 58.36
CA ASN A 211 -33.66 -128.80 58.82
C ASN A 211 -34.69 -128.04 59.67
N THR A 212 -35.94 -128.51 59.81
CA THR A 212 -37.03 -127.80 60.51
C THR A 212 -36.78 -127.53 62.00
N ASP A 213 -35.91 -128.29 62.66
CA ASP A 213 -35.56 -128.11 64.09
C ASP A 213 -34.28 -127.29 64.32
N LYS A 214 -33.66 -126.71 63.26
CA LYS A 214 -32.42 -125.94 63.37
C LYS A 214 -32.69 -124.47 63.74
N PRO A 215 -31.97 -123.90 64.72
CA PRO A 215 -32.22 -122.53 65.22
C PRO A 215 -31.93 -121.42 64.19
N THR A 216 -31.23 -121.73 63.09
CA THR A 216 -30.92 -120.79 62.02
C THR A 216 -32.10 -120.47 61.10
N CYS A 217 -33.20 -121.25 61.16
CA CYS A 217 -34.41 -121.07 60.36
C CYS A 217 -35.52 -120.29 61.10
N GLY A 218 -35.18 -119.54 62.16
CA GLY A 218 -36.17 -118.93 63.06
C GLY A 218 -36.66 -117.53 62.66
N ASP A 219 -35.95 -116.84 61.75
CA ASP A 219 -36.18 -115.42 61.41
C ASP A 219 -36.23 -115.15 59.89
N TYR A 220 -36.25 -116.21 59.07
CA TYR A 220 -36.40 -116.16 57.61
C TYR A 220 -37.63 -116.95 57.18
#